data_AF-A0A2T1NPN3-F1
#
_entry.id   AF-A0A2T1NPN3-F1
#
_cell.length_a   1.000
_cell.length_b   1.000
_cell.length_c   1.000
_cell.angle_alpha   90.00
_cell.angle_beta   90.00
_cell.angle_gamma   90.00
#
_symmetry.space_group_name_H-M   'P 1'
#
loop_
_entity.id
_entity.type
_entity.pdbx_description
1 polymer ?
#
loop_
_entity_poly.entity_id
_entity_poly.type
_entity_poly.pdbx_seq_one_letter_code
_entity_poly.pdbx_strand_id
1 'polypeptide(L)' 'MFGQRKNKTFTYKSRFNKDNDSASQLKESLKSSWSEARPSISGRKKSNTLFLLIGLLVFIAILMYYLDTKIK' A
#
# COMPACT_ATOMS: atom_id res chain seq x y z
N MET A 1 -64.62 20.03 29.10
CA MET A 1 -64.41 19.10 27.96
C MET A 1 -62.93 19.15 27.60
N PHE A 2 -62.15 18.13 28.00
CA PHE A 2 -60.73 18.08 27.69
C PHE A 2 -60.55 17.57 26.26
N GLY A 3 -60.23 18.46 25.34
CA GLY A 3 -59.91 18.10 23.96
C GLY A 3 -58.65 17.23 23.91
N GLN A 4 -58.66 16.19 23.09
CA GLN A 4 -57.52 15.30 22.90
C GLN A 4 -56.32 16.08 22.36
N ARG A 5 -55.29 16.27 23.19
CA ARG A 5 -53.99 16.84 22.75
C ARG A 5 -53.29 15.81 21.88
N LYS A 6 -52.87 16.22 20.67
CA LYS A 6 -52.07 15.37 19.79
C LYS A 6 -50.70 15.12 20.41
N ASN A 7 -50.26 13.86 20.42
CA ASN A 7 -49.00 13.44 21.01
C ASN A 7 -47.83 14.04 20.22
N LYS A 8 -46.91 14.72 20.90
CA LYS A 8 -45.69 15.22 20.27
C LYS A 8 -44.76 14.03 20.00
N THR A 9 -44.61 13.67 18.73
CA THR A 9 -43.64 12.66 18.31
C THR A 9 -42.23 13.26 18.33
N PHE A 10 -41.30 12.59 18.98
CA PHE A 10 -39.91 13.04 19.04
C PHE A 10 -39.21 12.67 17.73
N THR A 11 -38.90 13.67 16.90
CA THR A 11 -38.13 13.46 15.68
C THR A 11 -36.64 13.32 16.05
N TYR A 12 -36.16 12.08 16.13
CA TYR A 12 -34.75 11.82 16.41
C TYR A 12 -33.90 12.11 15.17
N LYS A 13 -32.98 13.09 15.27
CA LYS A 13 -31.88 13.24 14.32
C LYS A 13 -30.64 12.57 14.90
N SER A 14 -30.12 11.57 14.20
CA SER A 14 -28.86 10.91 14.58
C SER A 14 -27.72 11.92 14.61
N ARG A 15 -26.94 11.93 15.70
CA ARG A 15 -25.78 12.82 15.86
C ARG A 15 -24.71 12.58 14.79
N PHE A 16 -24.64 11.36 14.28
CA PHE A 16 -23.70 10.93 13.24
C PHE A 16 -24.12 11.35 11.82
N ASN A 17 -25.36 11.82 11.62
CA ASN A 17 -25.81 12.19 10.28
C ASN A 17 -25.17 13.49 9.78
N LYS A 18 -24.69 14.34 10.70
CA LYS A 18 -23.93 15.55 10.37
C LYS A 18 -22.46 15.24 10.04
N ASP A 19 -22.00 14.06 10.44
CA ASP A 19 -20.60 13.65 10.31
C ASP A 19 -20.34 12.82 9.05
N ASN A 20 -21.35 12.54 8.21
CA ASN A 20 -21.10 11.77 6.99
C ASN A 20 -20.14 12.49 6.03
N ASP A 21 -20.26 13.82 5.92
CA ASP A 21 -19.39 14.65 5.07
C ASP A 21 -18.00 14.86 5.70
N SER A 22 -17.92 14.98 7.03
CA SER A 22 -16.65 15.15 7.74
C SER A 22 -15.89 13.83 7.90
N ALA A 23 -16.61 12.71 8.03
CA ALA A 23 -16.03 11.37 8.08
C ALA A 23 -15.46 10.95 6.73
N SER A 24 -16.06 11.35 5.60
CA SER A 24 -15.46 11.12 4.28
C SER A 24 -14.16 11.90 4.11
N GLN A 25 -14.14 13.17 4.53
CA GLN A 25 -12.92 14.01 4.48
C GLN A 25 -11.82 13.47 5.40
N LEU A 26 -12.18 13.05 6.62
CA LEU A 26 -11.23 12.41 7.54
C LEU A 26 -10.69 11.08 7.00
N LYS A 27 -11.54 10.26 6.37
CA LYS A 27 -11.10 9.01 5.74
C LYS A 27 -10.13 9.29 4.59
N GLU A 28 -10.37 10.32 3.81
CA GLU A 28 -9.50 10.72 2.70
C GLU A 28 -8.16 11.27 3.19
N SER A 29 -8.16 12.15 4.20
CA SER A 29 -6.94 12.69 4.81
C SER A 29 -6.12 11.61 5.56
N LEU A 30 -6.79 10.64 6.16
CA LEU A 30 -6.14 9.54 6.87
C LEU A 30 -5.56 8.53 5.87
N LYS A 31 -6.22 8.31 4.74
CA LYS A 31 -5.70 7.47 3.64
C LYS A 31 -4.49 8.09 2.95
N SER A 32 -4.49 9.42 2.72
CA SER A 32 -3.36 10.13 2.12
C SER A 32 -2.13 10.13 3.06
N SER A 33 -2.30 10.52 4.32
CA SER A 33 -1.23 10.50 5.32
C SER A 33 -0.65 9.10 5.58
N TRP A 34 -1.50 8.06 5.55
CA TRP A 34 -1.03 6.68 5.68
C TRP A 34 -0.25 6.20 4.46
N SER A 35 -0.61 6.66 3.26
CA SER A 35 0.13 6.35 2.03
C SER A 35 1.49 7.06 1.97
N GLU A 36 1.60 8.24 2.57
CA GLU A 36 2.82 9.04 2.66
C GLU A 36 3.80 8.51 3.72
N ALA A 37 3.28 8.06 4.87
CA ALA A 37 4.08 7.52 5.96
C ALA A 37 4.66 6.12 5.67
N ARG A 38 4.16 5.43 4.64
CA ARG A 38 4.76 4.18 4.17
C ARG A 38 5.83 4.51 3.15
N PRO A 39 7.09 4.09 3.33
CA PRO A 39 8.05 4.12 2.25
C PRO A 39 7.46 3.29 1.12
N SER A 40 7.07 3.96 0.04
CA SER A 40 6.51 3.31 -1.13
C SER A 40 7.56 2.33 -1.64
N ILE A 41 7.26 1.04 -1.56
CA ILE A 41 8.11 -0.03 -2.10
C ILE A 41 8.17 0.08 -3.64
N SER A 42 7.53 1.07 -4.26
CA SER A 42 7.61 1.39 -5.69
C SER A 42 9.01 1.80 -6.15
N GLY A 43 9.91 2.16 -5.23
CA GLY A 43 11.30 2.51 -5.55
C GLY A 43 12.29 1.35 -5.50
N ARG A 44 11.88 0.15 -5.07
CA ARG A 44 12.79 -1.00 -5.01
C ARG A 44 12.99 -1.53 -6.42
N LYS A 45 13.87 -0.85 -7.20
CA LYS A 45 14.37 -1.31 -8.50
C LYS A 45 14.61 -2.80 -8.35
N LYS A 46 13.80 -3.61 -9.03
CA LYS A 46 13.90 -5.07 -9.04
C LYS A 46 15.32 -5.35 -9.53
N SER A 47 16.25 -5.52 -8.61
CA SER A 47 17.63 -5.74 -8.96
C SER A 47 17.63 -7.06 -9.70
N ASN A 48 18.11 -7.01 -10.94
CA ASN A 48 18.15 -8.13 -11.86
C ASN A 48 19.26 -9.10 -11.40
N THR A 49 19.18 -9.57 -10.16
CA THR A 49 20.12 -10.51 -9.53
C THR A 49 20.24 -11.80 -10.34
N LEU A 50 19.20 -12.15 -11.09
CA LEU A 50 19.23 -13.24 -12.04
C LEU A 50 20.29 -13.02 -13.12
N PHE A 51 20.32 -11.84 -13.76
CA PHE A 51 21.32 -11.53 -14.80
C PHE A 51 22.74 -11.50 -14.22
N LEU A 52 22.89 -11.03 -12.97
CA LEU A 52 24.18 -11.09 -12.26
C LEU A 52 24.60 -12.55 -12.02
N LEU A 53 23.67 -13.41 -11.61
CA LEU A 53 23.93 -14.84 -11.39
C LEU A 53 24.31 -15.56 -12.70
N ILE A 54 23.60 -15.29 -13.80
CA ILE A 54 23.95 -15.83 -15.12
C ILE A 54 25.33 -15.33 -15.56
N GLY A 55 25.64 -14.04 -15.38
CA GLY A 55 26.95 -13.48 -15.71
C GLY A 55 28.09 -14.12 -14.92
N LEU A 56 27.89 -14.34 -13.63
CA LEU A 56 28.84 -15.04 -12.76
C LEU A 56 29.10 -16.48 -13.24
N LEU A 57 28.04 -17.20 -13.62
CA LEU A 57 28.15 -18.58 -14.09
C LEU A 57 29.00 -18.69 -15.37
N VAL A 58 28.74 -17.80 -16.34
CA VAL A 58 29.51 -17.75 -17.59
C VAL A 58 30.97 -17.38 -17.31
N PHE A 59 31.21 -16.42 -16.41
CA PHE A 59 32.56 -16.01 -16.03
C PHE A 59 33.38 -17.17 -15.43
N ILE A 60 32.79 -17.94 -14.52
CA ILE A 60 33.44 -19.13 -13.93
C ILE A 60 33.75 -20.17 -15.00
N ALA A 61 32.84 -20.42 -15.94
CA ALA A 61 33.06 -21.37 -17.03
C ALA A 61 34.24 -20.97 -17.93
N ILE A 62 34.36 -19.67 -18.25
CA ILE A 62 35.50 -19.14 -19.02
C ILE A 62 36.80 -19.32 -18.24
N LEU A 63 36.80 -19.03 -16.94
CA LEU A 63 37.98 -19.21 -16.09
C LEU A 63 38.43 -20.67 -16.03
N MET A 64 37.49 -21.61 -15.85
CA MET A 64 37.82 -23.04 -15.84
C MET A 64 38.41 -23.47 -17.17
N TYR A 65 37.82 -23.06 -18.30
CA TYR A 65 38.34 -23.37 -19.62
C TYR A 65 39.75 -22.80 -19.81
N TYR A 66 39.97 -21.53 -19.44
CA TYR A 66 41.28 -20.92 -19.54
C TYR A 66 42.33 -21.62 -18.67
N LEU A 67 41.99 -21.95 -17.43
CA LEU A 67 42.89 -22.72 -16.54
C LEU A 67 43.22 -24.09 -17.15
N ASP A 68 42.23 -24.82 -17.64
CA ASP A 68 42.44 -26.13 -18.27
C ASP A 68 43.38 -26.03 -19.48
N THR A 69 43.21 -24.99 -20.32
CA THR A 69 44.12 -24.76 -21.47
C THR A 69 45.53 -24.32 -21.09
N LYS A 70 45.75 -23.82 -19.87
CA LYS A 70 47.06 -23.34 -19.39
C LYS A 70 47.78 -24.34 -18.50
N ILE A 71 47.03 -25.25 -17.87
CA ILE A 71 47.54 -26.31 -16.99
C ILE A 71 47.79 -27.60 -17.77
N LYS A 72 47.29 -27.70 -19.00
CA LYS A 72 47.66 -28.73 -19.98
C LYS A 72 48.94 -28.38 -20.73
#